data_AF-A0A937PV29-F1
#
_entry.id   AF-A0A937PV29-F1
#
_cell.length_a   1.000
_cell.length_b   1.000
_cell.length_c   1.000
_cell.angle_alpha   90.00
_cell.angle_beta   90.00
_cell.angle_gamma   90.00
#
_symmetry.space_group_name_H-M   'P 1'
#
loop_
_entity.id
_entity.type
_entity.pdbx_description
1 polymer ?
#
loop_
_entity_poly.entity_id
_entity_poly.type
_entity_poly.pdbx_seq_one_letter_code
_entity_poly.pdbx_strand_id
1 'polypeptide(L)'
;MKNLSLACAISLLVLLCGAGKCLAAIPTAKKAPAPLTDEQKQAIQKLTDEFRDAKTPAQRLAPLKRIVGMGPEAAGMANAAVDELLAVCQKQYFEVLDKYVRNAYLKRLTMLNDGHIRKVQYMRRLWKDYLEHTSDQHEFQDNFLKPVWDVAEFLILKPEQMTEPEIVQARQRLFELAEYQEACRKAAGIGQDPTAARKSPTGIAIPNLDQPQTLADYVSFLDRTMALAGSFAPEGGKKVLYEGIEVSRLIDVQESEFILYCETVRMLVGSVAWVGNELVCAATRDHSTDRKEGRASGHMSTVPGKKGFTDRLRRMGAPFCGAEGAGGGRSGPGYAYNLSYGGGHTHPLYSIKRNFTGVGRRGEVYTSNYGTNKEWLHPCPVTEKELFMPPGITKDDIQTPELLEIYKSLQEENFAQAYTQIAATKVKADFDKMILRFFSAAVTAELDWFFEGVVAIDQVGDYYDVKLRLEGTRKKFTGIPLFDKRAATLDKHLSGKQMEKELEAGKAYRPIATAIIKDLRANKLNEDAAHRQLVDFAVQYPKTVCAEAALFHPPADKRGRGGAVNPIAYFFNKNPSLAKYAYYTYGLEVSDEWPPPRR
;
A
#
# COMPACT_ATOMS: atom_id res chain seq x y z
N MET A 1 3.98 -39.67 13.35
CA MET A 1 2.90 -39.39 14.33
C MET A 1 1.84 -38.61 13.54
N LYS A 2 0.86 -39.25 12.88
CA LYS A 2 -0.37 -39.92 13.38
C LYS A 2 -1.38 -38.99 14.06
N ASN A 3 -2.52 -38.77 13.35
CA ASN A 3 -3.85 -38.28 13.80
C ASN A 3 -3.89 -36.77 14.16
N LEU A 4 -4.92 -35.95 13.88
CA LEU A 4 -6.28 -36.01 13.26
C LEU A 4 -6.48 -34.72 12.39
N SER A 5 -7.55 -34.40 11.63
CA SER A 5 -8.65 -35.07 10.88
C SER A 5 -9.29 -33.97 9.99
N LEU A 6 -9.41 -34.10 8.67
CA LEU A 6 -10.47 -34.79 7.90
C LEU A 6 -11.92 -34.25 8.09
N ALA A 7 -12.29 -33.23 7.30
CA ALA A 7 -13.63 -32.91 6.75
C ALA A 7 -13.49 -31.60 5.92
N CYS A 8 -14.05 -31.37 4.73
CA CYS A 8 -15.03 -32.12 3.94
C CYS A 8 -14.53 -32.36 2.49
N ALA A 9 -14.94 -33.48 1.90
CA ALA A 9 -14.93 -33.72 0.46
C ALA A 9 -16.21 -34.50 0.08
N ILE A 10 -16.96 -33.99 -0.90
CA ILE A 10 -18.14 -34.57 -1.60
C ILE A 10 -18.66 -33.45 -2.52
N SER A 11 -18.96 -33.62 -3.81
CA SER A 11 -18.69 -34.74 -4.72
C SER A 11 -18.56 -34.22 -6.16
N LEU A 12 -17.68 -34.84 -6.94
CA LEU A 12 -17.66 -34.71 -8.40
C LEU A 12 -18.67 -35.72 -8.98
N LEU A 13 -19.59 -35.30 -9.84
CA LEU A 13 -20.41 -36.25 -10.62
C LEU A 13 -20.31 -35.95 -12.11
N VAL A 14 -19.90 -36.97 -12.86
CA VAL A 14 -19.83 -36.96 -14.33
C VAL A 14 -21.21 -37.21 -14.90
N LEU A 15 -21.59 -36.46 -15.95
CA LEU A 15 -22.72 -36.80 -16.81
C LEU A 15 -22.33 -36.56 -18.27
N LEU A 16 -22.32 -37.66 -19.04
CA LEU A 16 -22.12 -37.69 -20.49
C LEU A 16 -23.41 -38.15 -21.18
N CYS A 17 -23.52 -37.83 -22.47
CA CYS A 17 -24.55 -38.22 -23.43
C CYS A 17 -25.89 -37.48 -23.36
N GLY A 18 -26.24 -36.79 -24.46
CA GLY A 18 -27.52 -36.07 -24.60
C GLY A 18 -27.58 -35.12 -25.81
N ALA A 19 -27.05 -35.50 -26.98
CA ALA A 19 -27.08 -34.65 -28.18
C ALA A 19 -28.46 -34.62 -28.85
N GLY A 20 -29.44 -33.96 -28.20
CA GLY A 20 -30.78 -33.71 -28.75
C GLY A 20 -30.90 -32.29 -29.32
N LYS A 21 -31.32 -32.17 -30.58
CA LYS A 21 -31.66 -30.87 -31.20
C LYS A 21 -32.94 -30.30 -30.59
N CYS A 22 -32.83 -29.57 -29.48
CA CYS A 22 -33.93 -28.72 -29.03
C CYS A 22 -34.04 -27.50 -29.95
N LEU A 23 -35.12 -27.45 -30.73
CA LEU A 23 -35.59 -26.20 -31.32
C LEU A 23 -35.96 -25.26 -30.16
N ALA A 24 -35.18 -24.19 -29.98
CA ALA A 24 -35.45 -23.21 -28.95
C ALA A 24 -36.81 -22.55 -29.25
N ALA A 25 -37.81 -22.85 -28.42
CA ALA A 25 -39.08 -22.15 -28.47
C ALA A 25 -38.83 -20.66 -28.24
N ILE A 26 -39.32 -19.82 -29.17
CA ILE A 26 -39.29 -18.37 -29.02
C ILE A 26 -40.01 -18.04 -27.71
N PRO A 27 -39.36 -17.39 -26.73
CA PRO A 27 -40.02 -17.08 -25.47
C PRO A 27 -41.18 -16.13 -25.75
N THR A 28 -42.40 -16.61 -25.55
CA THR A 28 -43.60 -15.78 -25.60
C THR A 28 -43.42 -14.65 -24.59
N ALA A 29 -43.55 -13.40 -25.07
CA ALA A 29 -43.34 -12.22 -24.24
C ALA A 29 -44.27 -12.30 -23.01
N LYS A 30 -43.69 -12.52 -21.82
CA LYS A 30 -44.45 -12.54 -20.58
C LYS A 30 -45.13 -11.19 -20.44
N LYS A 31 -46.46 -11.19 -20.49
CA LYS A 31 -47.30 -10.01 -20.26
C LYS A 31 -46.82 -9.37 -18.95
N ALA A 32 -46.57 -8.06 -18.98
CA ALA A 32 -46.10 -7.33 -17.80
C ALA A 32 -47.06 -7.59 -16.62
N PRO A 33 -46.55 -7.74 -15.38
CA PRO A 33 -47.39 -7.88 -14.20
C PRO A 33 -48.41 -6.73 -14.13
N ALA A 34 -49.62 -7.02 -13.65
CA ALA A 34 -50.54 -5.96 -13.29
C ALA A 34 -49.94 -5.13 -12.14
N PRO A 35 -50.05 -3.79 -12.16
CA PRO A 35 -49.55 -2.95 -11.09
C PRO A 35 -50.30 -3.22 -9.78
N LEU A 36 -49.63 -3.02 -8.64
CA LEU A 36 -50.22 -3.22 -7.31
C LEU A 36 -51.44 -2.32 -7.07
N THR A 37 -52.49 -2.89 -6.48
CA THR A 37 -53.65 -2.12 -5.96
C THR A 37 -53.26 -1.35 -4.71
N ASP A 38 -54.02 -0.32 -4.35
CA ASP A 38 -53.72 0.48 -3.15
C ASP A 38 -53.93 -0.32 -1.86
N GLU A 39 -54.87 -1.26 -1.84
CA GLU A 39 -55.01 -2.26 -0.76
C GLU A 39 -53.76 -3.14 -0.62
N GLN A 40 -53.17 -3.59 -1.74
CA GLN A 40 -51.92 -4.34 -1.72
C GLN A 40 -50.76 -3.49 -1.21
N LYS A 41 -50.65 -2.22 -1.62
CA LYS A 41 -49.62 -1.29 -1.12
C LYS A 41 -49.76 -1.04 0.38
N GLN A 42 -50.98 -0.86 0.89
CA GLN A 42 -51.24 -0.74 2.33
C GLN A 42 -50.87 -2.02 3.09
N ALA A 43 -51.19 -3.19 2.55
CA ALA A 43 -50.80 -4.47 3.13
C ALA A 43 -49.27 -4.66 3.15
N ILE A 44 -48.57 -4.27 2.08
CA ILE A 44 -47.11 -4.29 2.00
C ILE A 44 -46.49 -3.32 3.01
N GLN A 45 -47.03 -2.11 3.15
CA GLN A 45 -46.56 -1.14 4.15
C GLN A 45 -46.69 -1.70 5.56
N LYS A 46 -47.84 -2.27 5.91
CA LYS A 46 -48.04 -2.92 7.22
C LYS A 46 -47.04 -4.06 7.46
N LEU A 47 -46.79 -4.90 6.46
CA LEU A 47 -45.80 -5.99 6.57
C LEU A 47 -44.36 -5.45 6.70
N THR A 48 -44.05 -4.32 6.04
CA THR A 48 -42.76 -3.63 6.17
C THR A 48 -42.56 -3.07 7.57
N ASP A 49 -43.61 -2.56 8.20
CA ASP A 49 -43.54 -2.06 9.58
C ASP A 49 -43.48 -3.22 10.59
N GLU A 50 -44.23 -4.31 10.38
CA GLU A 50 -44.05 -5.58 11.11
C GLU A 50 -42.61 -6.11 11.01
N PHE A 51 -41.96 -5.97 9.85
CA PHE A 51 -40.55 -6.33 9.62
C PHE A 51 -39.58 -5.40 10.36
N ARG A 52 -39.83 -4.09 10.42
CA ARG A 52 -39.01 -3.11 11.16
C ARG A 52 -39.07 -3.33 12.67
N ASP A 53 -40.27 -3.57 13.21
CA ASP A 53 -40.48 -3.72 14.65
C ASP A 53 -40.03 -5.08 15.20
N ALA A 54 -40.01 -6.12 14.37
CA ALA A 54 -39.64 -7.48 14.74
C ALA A 54 -38.23 -7.60 15.34
N LYS A 55 -38.14 -8.26 16.50
CA LYS A 55 -36.90 -8.34 17.30
C LYS A 55 -36.03 -9.55 16.96
N THR A 56 -36.61 -10.67 16.52
CA THR A 56 -35.87 -11.88 16.15
C THR A 56 -35.81 -12.10 14.63
N PRO A 57 -34.83 -12.88 14.11
CA PRO A 57 -34.75 -13.21 12.69
C PRO A 57 -36.00 -13.95 12.18
N ALA A 58 -36.56 -14.85 12.99
CA ALA A 58 -37.78 -15.57 12.64
C ALA A 58 -39.00 -14.62 12.49
N GLN A 59 -39.11 -13.61 13.36
CA GLN A 59 -40.16 -12.59 13.29
C GLN A 59 -40.01 -11.68 12.07
N ARG A 60 -38.77 -11.42 11.59
CA ARG A 60 -38.50 -10.61 10.39
C ARG A 60 -38.70 -11.38 9.09
N LEU A 61 -38.26 -12.64 9.04
CA LEU A 61 -38.40 -13.47 7.85
C LEU A 61 -39.86 -13.75 7.45
N ALA A 62 -40.78 -13.81 8.42
CA ALA A 62 -42.19 -14.09 8.19
C ALA A 62 -42.92 -13.02 7.33
N PRO A 63 -42.95 -11.72 7.71
CA PRO A 63 -43.54 -10.67 6.86
C PRO A 63 -42.78 -10.52 5.53
N LEU A 64 -41.44 -10.61 5.55
CA LEU A 64 -40.64 -10.47 4.33
C LEU A 64 -40.99 -11.53 3.27
N LYS A 65 -41.14 -12.80 3.67
CA LYS A 65 -41.60 -13.88 2.77
C LYS A 65 -42.98 -13.60 2.19
N ARG A 66 -43.89 -12.97 2.95
CA ARG A 66 -45.23 -12.60 2.46
C ARG A 66 -45.12 -11.49 1.42
N ILE A 67 -44.31 -10.45 1.65
CA ILE A 67 -44.11 -9.35 0.68
C ILE A 67 -43.46 -9.88 -0.61
N VAL A 68 -42.39 -10.68 -0.51
CA VAL A 68 -41.73 -11.29 -1.68
C VAL A 68 -42.69 -12.19 -2.47
N GLY A 69 -43.60 -12.90 -1.80
CA GLY A 69 -44.66 -13.69 -2.41
C GLY A 69 -45.71 -12.88 -3.19
N MET A 70 -45.81 -11.56 -2.98
CA MET A 70 -46.73 -10.68 -3.71
C MET A 70 -46.15 -10.19 -5.05
N GLY A 71 -44.88 -10.47 -5.36
CA GLY A 71 -44.26 -10.25 -6.67
C GLY A 71 -43.20 -9.14 -6.72
N PRO A 72 -42.65 -8.85 -7.93
CA PRO A 72 -41.46 -8.00 -8.07
C PRO A 72 -41.60 -6.56 -7.57
N GLU A 73 -42.76 -5.93 -7.80
CA GLU A 73 -43.03 -4.55 -7.34
C GLU A 73 -43.04 -4.49 -5.80
N ALA A 74 -43.68 -5.46 -5.15
CA ALA A 74 -43.74 -5.60 -3.70
C ALA A 74 -42.35 -5.88 -3.09
N ALA A 75 -41.57 -6.77 -3.71
CA ALA A 75 -40.19 -7.03 -3.31
C ALA A 75 -39.29 -5.79 -3.45
N GLY A 76 -39.53 -4.94 -4.46
CA GLY A 76 -38.86 -3.65 -4.63
C GLY A 76 -39.17 -2.67 -3.48
N MET A 77 -40.43 -2.61 -3.03
CA MET A 77 -40.81 -1.80 -1.86
C MET A 77 -40.14 -2.31 -0.58
N ALA A 78 -40.12 -3.63 -0.33
CA ALA A 78 -39.43 -4.22 0.82
C ALA A 78 -37.92 -3.96 0.80
N ASN A 79 -37.28 -4.03 -0.37
CA ASN A 79 -35.84 -3.79 -0.50
C ASN A 79 -35.41 -2.44 0.10
N ALA A 80 -36.19 -1.37 -0.11
CA ALA A 80 -35.87 -0.05 0.43
C ALA A 80 -35.83 -0.02 1.98
N ALA A 81 -36.75 -0.73 2.64
CA ALA A 81 -36.77 -0.85 4.09
C ALA A 81 -35.67 -1.79 4.64
N VAL A 82 -35.29 -2.82 3.87
CA VAL A 82 -34.13 -3.65 4.20
C VAL A 82 -32.83 -2.84 4.08
N ASP A 83 -32.67 -2.06 3.00
CA ASP A 83 -31.52 -1.17 2.77
C ASP A 83 -31.38 -0.14 3.91
N GLU A 84 -32.49 0.46 4.37
CA GLU A 84 -32.53 1.38 5.52
C GLU A 84 -32.05 0.72 6.82
N LEU A 85 -32.63 -0.44 7.20
CA LEU A 85 -32.21 -1.16 8.40
C LEU A 85 -30.76 -1.66 8.32
N LEU A 86 -30.32 -2.06 7.12
CA LEU A 86 -28.95 -2.51 6.89
C LEU A 86 -27.96 -1.35 7.10
N ALA A 87 -28.26 -0.15 6.58
CA ALA A 87 -27.44 1.04 6.80
C ALA A 87 -27.31 1.40 8.29
N VAL A 88 -28.42 1.32 9.05
CA VAL A 88 -28.39 1.53 10.52
C VAL A 88 -27.53 0.48 11.22
N CYS A 89 -27.69 -0.81 10.87
CA CYS A 89 -26.89 -1.88 11.46
C CYS A 89 -25.41 -1.79 11.09
N GLN A 90 -25.08 -1.30 9.88
CA GLN A 90 -23.69 -1.08 9.43
C GLN A 90 -23.02 0.02 10.26
N LYS A 91 -23.71 1.13 10.51
CA LYS A 91 -23.23 2.20 11.38
C LYS A 91 -23.02 1.70 12.82
N GLN A 92 -23.97 0.95 13.38
CA GLN A 92 -23.83 0.36 14.71
C GLN A 92 -22.65 -0.62 14.79
N TYR A 93 -22.48 -1.47 13.79
CA TYR A 93 -21.35 -2.41 13.73
C TYR A 93 -20.00 -1.68 13.63
N PHE A 94 -19.92 -0.62 12.83
CA PHE A 94 -18.75 0.25 12.73
C PHE A 94 -18.39 0.87 14.09
N GLU A 95 -19.36 1.49 14.78
CA GLU A 95 -19.16 2.13 16.09
C GLU A 95 -18.70 1.14 17.17
N VAL A 96 -19.29 -0.07 17.17
CA VAL A 96 -18.87 -1.17 18.05
C VAL A 96 -17.44 -1.62 17.70
N LEU A 97 -17.14 -1.83 16.42
CA LEU A 97 -15.84 -2.38 16.01
C LEU A 97 -14.68 -1.40 16.30
N ASP A 98 -14.85 -0.10 16.02
CA ASP A 98 -13.83 0.92 16.27
C ASP A 98 -13.37 0.94 17.75
N LYS A 99 -14.34 0.94 18.67
CA LYS A 99 -14.16 0.86 20.13
C LYS A 99 -13.31 -0.34 20.55
N TYR A 100 -13.52 -1.52 19.96
CA TYR A 100 -12.81 -2.74 20.37
C TYR A 100 -11.47 -2.92 19.66
N VAL A 101 -11.34 -2.51 18.39
CA VAL A 101 -10.10 -2.64 17.61
C VAL A 101 -8.94 -1.90 18.27
N ARG A 102 -9.10 -0.61 18.63
CA ARG A 102 -8.01 0.16 19.26
C ARG A 102 -7.52 -0.49 20.56
N ASN A 103 -8.43 -0.95 21.41
CA ASN A 103 -8.11 -1.60 22.68
C ASN A 103 -7.40 -2.95 22.48
N ALA A 104 -7.88 -3.78 21.55
CA ALA A 104 -7.23 -5.03 21.19
C ALA A 104 -5.83 -4.80 20.60
N TYR A 105 -5.63 -3.70 19.88
CA TYR A 105 -4.35 -3.34 19.27
C TYR A 105 -3.32 -2.85 20.29
N LEU A 106 -3.71 -1.98 21.21
CA LEU A 106 -2.84 -1.56 22.32
C LEU A 106 -2.39 -2.77 23.15
N LYS A 107 -3.31 -3.70 23.45
CA LYS A 107 -2.97 -4.98 24.08
C LYS A 107 -1.98 -5.79 23.22
N ARG A 108 -2.20 -5.89 21.91
CA ARG A 108 -1.29 -6.58 20.97
C ARG A 108 0.13 -6.03 21.04
N LEU A 109 0.30 -4.70 21.04
CA LEU A 109 1.60 -4.04 21.15
C LEU A 109 2.32 -4.39 22.45
N THR A 110 1.63 -4.36 23.60
CA THR A 110 2.24 -4.73 24.89
C THR A 110 2.71 -6.19 24.95
N MET A 111 2.05 -7.08 24.20
CA MET A 111 2.37 -8.52 24.14
C MET A 111 3.48 -8.88 23.14
N LEU A 112 3.99 -7.95 22.34
CA LEU A 112 5.08 -8.23 21.40
C LEU A 112 6.37 -8.60 22.16
N ASN A 113 7.11 -9.60 21.67
CA ASN A 113 8.47 -9.89 22.11
C ASN A 113 9.49 -8.97 21.40
N ASP A 114 10.73 -8.91 21.90
CA ASP A 114 11.75 -8.00 21.37
C ASP A 114 12.14 -8.31 19.90
N GLY A 115 12.00 -9.57 19.46
CA GLY A 115 12.19 -9.95 18.06
C GLY A 115 11.12 -9.37 17.14
N HIS A 116 9.85 -9.37 17.57
CA HIS A 116 8.75 -8.72 16.85
C HIS A 116 8.95 -7.20 16.78
N ILE A 117 9.32 -6.56 17.90
CA ILE A 117 9.57 -5.11 17.94
C ILE A 117 10.75 -4.74 17.02
N ARG A 118 11.84 -5.52 17.03
CA ARG A 118 12.97 -5.34 16.09
C ARG A 118 12.55 -5.49 14.63
N LYS A 119 11.72 -6.48 14.27
CA LYS A 119 11.16 -6.60 12.90
C LYS A 119 10.38 -5.35 12.49
N VAL A 120 9.53 -4.82 13.37
CA VAL A 120 8.77 -3.58 13.11
C VAL A 120 9.72 -2.40 12.88
N GLN A 121 10.67 -2.16 13.79
CA GLN A 121 11.59 -1.02 13.66
C GLN A 121 12.50 -1.12 12.43
N TYR A 122 13.00 -2.32 12.12
CA TYR A 122 13.80 -2.55 10.92
C TYR A 122 12.99 -2.29 9.64
N MET A 123 11.75 -2.78 9.57
CA MET A 123 10.85 -2.55 8.45
C MET A 123 10.55 -1.05 8.28
N ARG A 124 10.24 -0.32 9.36
CA ARG A 124 10.01 1.13 9.27
C ARG A 124 11.27 1.91 8.89
N ARG A 125 12.45 1.52 9.40
CA ARG A 125 13.72 2.15 9.03
C ARG A 125 14.06 1.95 7.56
N LEU A 126 13.92 0.73 7.07
CA LEU A 126 14.07 0.37 5.66
C LEU A 126 13.20 1.25 4.74
N TRP A 127 11.95 1.50 5.14
CA TRP A 127 11.01 2.31 4.36
C TRP A 127 11.21 3.83 4.47
N LYS A 128 11.90 4.34 5.51
CA LYS A 128 12.14 5.79 5.72
C LYS A 128 12.69 6.48 4.48
N ASP A 129 13.87 6.07 4.03
CA ASP A 129 14.57 6.73 2.91
C ASP A 129 13.74 6.65 1.61
N TYR A 130 13.00 5.56 1.40
CA TYR A 130 12.12 5.40 0.25
C TYR A 130 10.92 6.37 0.28
N LEU A 131 10.28 6.56 1.44
CA LEU A 131 9.14 7.46 1.59
C LEU A 131 9.55 8.93 1.52
N GLU A 132 10.73 9.28 2.05
CA GLU A 132 11.26 10.65 2.10
C GLU A 132 11.82 11.10 0.74
N HIS A 133 12.51 10.22 0.00
CA HIS A 133 13.29 10.62 -1.18
C HIS A 133 12.93 9.90 -2.48
N THR A 134 12.18 8.81 -2.40
CA THR A 134 11.78 7.96 -3.54
C THR A 134 12.96 7.25 -4.23
N SER A 135 12.74 6.04 -4.74
CA SER A 135 13.85 5.27 -5.33
C SER A 135 13.39 4.18 -6.29
N ASP A 136 14.11 4.02 -7.39
CA ASP A 136 13.87 3.00 -8.42
C ASP A 136 14.51 1.63 -8.04
N GLN A 137 14.41 1.24 -6.76
CA GLN A 137 14.98 0.01 -6.20
C GLN A 137 14.57 -1.22 -7.02
N HIS A 138 15.54 -1.93 -7.59
CA HIS A 138 15.29 -3.30 -8.06
C HIS A 138 15.03 -4.23 -6.87
N GLU A 139 14.35 -5.36 -7.10
CA GLU A 139 14.02 -6.34 -6.06
C GLU A 139 13.13 -5.78 -4.92
N PHE A 140 12.35 -4.73 -5.20
CA PHE A 140 11.48 -4.06 -4.21
C PHE A 140 10.51 -5.02 -3.49
N GLN A 141 10.07 -6.09 -4.15
CA GLN A 141 9.19 -7.10 -3.55
C GLN A 141 9.85 -7.80 -2.35
N ASP A 142 11.05 -8.34 -2.53
CA ASP A 142 11.79 -9.04 -1.47
C ASP A 142 12.39 -8.07 -0.45
N ASN A 143 12.89 -6.92 -0.92
CA ASN A 143 13.58 -5.96 -0.06
C ASN A 143 12.63 -5.08 0.76
N PHE A 144 11.43 -4.73 0.27
CA PHE A 144 10.50 -3.79 0.93
C PHE A 144 9.13 -4.39 1.28
N LEU A 145 8.50 -5.14 0.37
CA LEU A 145 7.15 -5.69 0.65
C LEU A 145 7.19 -6.88 1.60
N LYS A 146 8.13 -7.81 1.43
CA LYS A 146 8.22 -8.99 2.30
C LYS A 146 8.38 -8.64 3.79
N PRO A 147 9.27 -7.72 4.22
CA PRO A 147 9.34 -7.28 5.61
C PRO A 147 8.03 -6.70 6.16
N VAL A 148 7.21 -6.06 5.31
CA VAL A 148 5.90 -5.53 5.70
C VAL A 148 4.91 -6.65 5.95
N TRP A 149 4.85 -7.66 5.07
CA TRP A 149 3.96 -8.82 5.24
C TRP A 149 4.39 -9.74 6.39
N ASP A 150 5.69 -9.90 6.62
CA ASP A 150 6.26 -10.57 7.81
C ASP A 150 5.87 -9.88 9.13
N VAL A 151 5.64 -8.57 9.12
CA VAL A 151 5.12 -7.80 10.27
C VAL A 151 3.60 -7.90 10.34
N ALA A 152 2.91 -7.85 9.20
CA ALA A 152 1.46 -7.94 9.11
C ALA A 152 0.92 -9.21 9.79
N GLU A 153 1.62 -10.35 9.64
CA GLU A 153 1.24 -11.65 10.20
C GLU A 153 0.95 -11.62 11.70
N PHE A 154 1.77 -10.91 12.50
CA PHE A 154 1.64 -10.86 13.95
C PHE A 154 1.02 -9.57 14.49
N LEU A 155 1.01 -8.50 13.68
CA LEU A 155 0.60 -7.16 14.12
C LEU A 155 -0.83 -6.77 13.71
N ILE A 156 -1.31 -7.22 12.54
CA ILE A 156 -2.67 -6.90 12.08
C ILE A 156 -3.69 -7.70 12.90
N LEU A 157 -4.69 -6.98 13.43
CA LEU A 157 -5.85 -7.60 14.05
C LEU A 157 -6.77 -8.22 13.00
N LYS A 158 -7.44 -9.30 13.39
CA LYS A 158 -8.45 -10.00 12.60
C LYS A 158 -9.80 -9.83 13.29
N PRO A 159 -10.61 -8.80 12.95
CA PRO A 159 -11.95 -8.62 13.50
C PRO A 159 -12.81 -9.87 13.42
N GLU A 160 -12.63 -10.68 12.38
CA GLU A 160 -13.33 -11.94 12.17
C GLU A 160 -13.05 -12.99 13.26
N GLN A 161 -12.01 -12.79 14.07
CA GLN A 161 -11.60 -13.63 15.19
C GLN A 161 -11.91 -13.01 16.57
N MET A 162 -12.55 -11.84 16.60
CA MET A 162 -12.98 -11.19 17.85
C MET A 162 -14.23 -11.90 18.40
N THR A 163 -14.32 -12.01 19.72
CA THR A 163 -15.28 -12.89 20.42
C THR A 163 -16.24 -12.14 21.35
N GLU A 164 -16.06 -10.83 21.44
CA GLU A 164 -16.86 -9.89 22.19
C GLU A 164 -18.33 -9.95 21.73
N PRO A 165 -19.31 -10.24 22.61
CA PRO A 165 -20.69 -10.50 22.19
C PRO A 165 -21.33 -9.38 21.37
N GLU A 166 -21.00 -8.11 21.66
CA GLU A 166 -21.47 -6.94 20.90
C GLU A 166 -21.05 -7.02 19.41
N ILE A 167 -19.79 -7.38 19.13
CA ILE A 167 -19.27 -7.50 17.76
C ILE A 167 -19.95 -8.67 17.05
N VAL A 168 -20.02 -9.84 17.70
CA VAL A 168 -20.59 -11.07 17.12
C VAL A 168 -22.07 -10.87 16.77
N GLN A 169 -22.86 -10.28 17.68
CA GLN A 169 -24.28 -10.01 17.45
C GLN A 169 -24.51 -8.98 16.35
N ALA A 170 -23.77 -7.86 16.37
CA ALA A 170 -23.88 -6.82 15.36
C ALA A 170 -23.49 -7.35 13.95
N ARG A 171 -22.43 -8.16 13.85
CA ARG A 171 -22.05 -8.82 12.59
C ARG A 171 -23.10 -9.83 12.13
N GLN A 172 -23.61 -10.68 13.03
CA GLN A 172 -24.65 -11.66 12.68
C GLN A 172 -25.91 -10.95 12.15
N ARG A 173 -26.27 -9.81 12.74
CA ARG A 173 -27.38 -8.95 12.28
C ARG A 173 -27.15 -8.40 10.87
N LEU A 174 -25.92 -8.05 10.51
CA LEU A 174 -25.58 -7.63 9.15
C LEU A 174 -25.79 -8.72 8.12
N PHE A 175 -25.26 -9.93 8.36
CA PHE A 175 -25.43 -11.06 7.44
C PHE A 175 -26.90 -11.47 7.29
N GLU A 176 -27.67 -11.46 8.38
CA GLU A 176 -29.13 -11.69 8.35
C GLU A 176 -29.85 -10.70 7.41
N LEU A 177 -29.53 -9.40 7.51
CA LEU A 177 -30.13 -8.37 6.64
C LEU A 177 -29.62 -8.45 5.20
N ALA A 178 -28.41 -8.97 4.98
CA ALA A 178 -27.86 -9.24 3.65
C ALA A 178 -28.71 -10.25 2.87
N GLU A 179 -29.02 -11.39 3.51
CA GLU A 179 -29.82 -12.45 2.91
C GLU A 179 -31.22 -11.93 2.54
N TYR A 180 -31.77 -11.04 3.36
CA TYR A 180 -33.05 -10.38 3.10
C TYR A 180 -32.97 -9.40 1.93
N GLN A 181 -31.90 -8.62 1.83
CA GLN A 181 -31.65 -7.70 0.72
C GLN A 181 -31.49 -8.48 -0.60
N GLU A 182 -30.66 -9.52 -0.61
CA GLU A 182 -30.45 -10.36 -1.80
C GLU A 182 -31.76 -11.02 -2.26
N ALA A 183 -32.54 -11.58 -1.31
CA ALA A 183 -33.85 -12.16 -1.62
C ALA A 183 -34.82 -11.14 -2.25
N CYS A 184 -34.87 -9.91 -1.70
CA CYS A 184 -35.73 -8.85 -2.25
C CYS A 184 -35.25 -8.39 -3.62
N ARG A 185 -33.95 -8.12 -3.81
CA ARG A 185 -33.39 -7.71 -5.12
C ARG A 185 -33.61 -8.76 -6.19
N LYS A 186 -33.35 -10.04 -5.87
CA LYS A 186 -33.57 -11.18 -6.77
C LYS A 186 -35.04 -11.31 -7.17
N ALA A 187 -35.97 -11.14 -6.23
CA ALA A 187 -37.41 -11.18 -6.52
C ALA A 187 -37.90 -9.96 -7.32
N ALA A 188 -37.31 -8.79 -7.08
CA ALA A 188 -37.58 -7.55 -7.81
C ALA A 188 -36.92 -7.49 -9.21
N GLY A 189 -36.00 -8.41 -9.53
CA GLY A 189 -35.21 -8.37 -10.77
C GLY A 189 -34.11 -7.32 -10.79
N ILE A 190 -33.70 -6.81 -9.62
CA ILE A 190 -32.66 -5.79 -9.45
C ILE A 190 -31.29 -6.48 -9.46
N GLY A 191 -30.40 -6.03 -10.36
CA GLY A 191 -29.02 -6.52 -10.45
C GLY A 191 -28.13 -6.05 -9.29
N GLN A 192 -27.02 -6.75 -9.07
CA GLN A 192 -26.03 -6.38 -8.04
C GLN A 192 -25.01 -5.33 -8.49
N ASP A 193 -24.86 -5.07 -9.80
CA ASP A 193 -23.91 -4.09 -10.32
C ASP A 193 -24.40 -2.65 -10.10
N PRO A 194 -23.76 -1.86 -9.20
CA PRO A 194 -24.16 -0.49 -8.89
C PRO A 194 -23.83 0.49 -10.03
N THR A 195 -23.08 0.08 -11.05
CA THR A 195 -22.72 0.88 -12.22
C THR A 195 -23.66 0.68 -13.41
N ALA A 196 -24.52 -0.34 -13.36
CA ALA A 196 -25.48 -0.66 -14.42
C ALA A 196 -26.35 0.56 -14.78
N ALA A 197 -26.38 0.91 -16.07
CA ALA A 197 -27.09 2.07 -16.62
C ALA A 197 -26.70 3.46 -16.06
N ARG A 198 -25.71 3.57 -15.17
CA ARG A 198 -25.19 4.89 -14.72
C ARG A 198 -24.43 5.57 -15.84
N LYS A 199 -24.48 6.90 -15.83
CA LYS A 199 -23.64 7.78 -16.66
C LYS A 199 -22.74 8.60 -15.77
N SER A 200 -21.53 8.87 -16.26
CA SER A 200 -20.59 9.82 -15.69
C SER A 200 -21.10 11.27 -15.83
N PRO A 201 -20.47 12.26 -15.15
CA PRO A 201 -20.83 13.68 -15.29
C PRO A 201 -20.77 14.21 -16.74
N THR A 202 -20.01 13.55 -17.62
CA THR A 202 -19.90 13.88 -19.05
C THR A 202 -20.93 13.15 -19.93
N GLY A 203 -21.87 12.42 -19.34
CA GLY A 203 -22.94 11.69 -20.04
C GLY A 203 -22.51 10.34 -20.64
N ILE A 204 -21.27 9.90 -20.41
CA ILE A 204 -20.74 8.62 -20.90
C ILE A 204 -21.17 7.49 -19.97
N ALA A 205 -21.57 6.35 -20.52
CA ALA A 205 -21.93 5.19 -19.71
C ALA A 205 -20.75 4.74 -18.83
N ILE A 206 -20.99 4.53 -17.54
CA ILE A 206 -19.99 3.95 -16.65
C ILE A 206 -19.84 2.47 -17.02
N PRO A 207 -18.62 1.95 -17.23
CA PRO A 207 -18.44 0.55 -17.59
C PRO A 207 -18.79 -0.38 -16.42
N ASN A 208 -19.67 -1.36 -16.65
CA ASN A 208 -20.08 -2.43 -15.71
C ASN A 208 -18.91 -3.05 -14.93
N LEU A 209 -19.15 -3.62 -13.76
CA LEU A 209 -18.14 -4.35 -12.98
C LEU A 209 -17.93 -5.78 -13.55
N ASP A 210 -16.72 -6.33 -13.42
CA ASP A 210 -16.46 -7.74 -13.75
C ASP A 210 -16.91 -8.65 -12.58
N GLN A 211 -16.71 -8.17 -11.34
CA GLN A 211 -17.12 -8.78 -10.08
C GLN A 211 -17.73 -7.68 -9.17
N PRO A 212 -19.07 -7.48 -9.19
CA PRO A 212 -19.76 -6.64 -8.22
C PRO A 212 -19.55 -7.12 -6.78
N GLN A 213 -19.56 -6.18 -5.82
CA GLN A 213 -19.35 -6.47 -4.41
C GLN A 213 -20.59 -7.14 -3.77
N THR A 214 -20.42 -8.31 -3.15
CA THR A 214 -21.44 -8.90 -2.26
C THR A 214 -21.36 -8.29 -0.85
N LEU A 215 -22.35 -8.48 0.02
CA LEU A 215 -22.20 -8.00 1.41
C LEU A 215 -21.05 -8.74 2.14
N ALA A 216 -20.79 -10.01 1.82
CA ALA A 216 -19.67 -10.74 2.41
C ALA A 216 -18.32 -10.09 2.05
N ASP A 217 -18.15 -9.69 0.79
CA ASP A 217 -16.98 -8.93 0.34
C ASP A 217 -16.90 -7.56 1.04
N TYR A 218 -18.04 -6.84 1.15
CA TYR A 218 -18.11 -5.53 1.81
C TYR A 218 -17.78 -5.61 3.31
N VAL A 219 -18.34 -6.56 4.05
CA VAL A 219 -18.07 -6.73 5.50
C VAL A 219 -16.62 -7.17 5.71
N SER A 220 -16.08 -8.03 4.85
CA SER A 220 -14.66 -8.40 4.86
C SER A 220 -13.74 -7.19 4.59
N PHE A 221 -14.10 -6.33 3.64
CA PHE A 221 -13.38 -5.08 3.35
C PHE A 221 -13.47 -4.09 4.52
N LEU A 222 -14.67 -3.87 5.06
CA LEU A 222 -14.91 -3.02 6.23
C LEU A 222 -14.09 -3.51 7.42
N ASP A 223 -14.17 -4.80 7.79
CA ASP A 223 -13.42 -5.37 8.91
C ASP A 223 -11.92 -5.06 8.78
N ARG A 224 -11.31 -5.38 7.63
CA ARG A 224 -9.88 -5.15 7.40
C ARG A 224 -9.54 -3.65 7.40
N THR A 225 -10.37 -2.80 6.81
CA THR A 225 -10.16 -1.34 6.81
C THR A 225 -10.28 -0.75 8.22
N MET A 226 -11.24 -1.21 9.03
CA MET A 226 -11.39 -0.84 10.44
C MET A 226 -10.20 -1.31 11.27
N ALA A 227 -9.68 -2.52 11.02
CA ALA A 227 -8.47 -3.01 11.65
C ALA A 227 -7.26 -2.11 11.35
N LEU A 228 -7.11 -1.63 10.11
CA LEU A 228 -6.05 -0.67 9.75
C LEU A 228 -6.27 0.71 10.41
N ALA A 229 -7.49 1.24 10.35
CA ALA A 229 -7.82 2.56 10.88
C ALA A 229 -7.66 2.65 12.41
N GLY A 230 -8.22 1.69 13.15
CA GLY A 230 -8.14 1.67 14.61
C GLY A 230 -6.76 1.25 15.16
N SER A 231 -5.92 0.58 14.35
CA SER A 231 -4.58 0.15 14.77
C SER A 231 -3.48 1.13 14.39
N PHE A 232 -3.42 1.57 13.12
CA PHE A 232 -2.22 2.20 12.54
C PHE A 232 -2.43 3.64 12.07
N ALA A 233 -3.64 3.99 11.66
CA ALA A 233 -3.88 5.28 11.02
C ALA A 233 -3.90 6.44 12.04
N PRO A 234 -3.22 7.56 11.76
CA PRO A 234 -3.44 8.80 12.50
C PRO A 234 -4.87 9.31 12.24
N GLU A 235 -5.36 10.21 13.09
CA GLU A 235 -6.77 10.63 13.08
C GLU A 235 -7.24 11.22 11.73
N GLY A 236 -6.36 11.91 11.00
CA GLY A 236 -6.64 12.36 9.64
C GLY A 236 -6.71 11.21 8.61
N GLY A 237 -5.89 10.18 8.79
CA GLY A 237 -5.87 8.99 7.92
C GLY A 237 -7.07 8.06 8.13
N LYS A 238 -7.59 7.96 9.36
CA LYS A 238 -8.83 7.20 9.64
C LYS A 238 -10.00 7.69 8.78
N LYS A 239 -10.18 9.01 8.69
CA LYS A 239 -11.25 9.63 7.87
C LYS A 239 -11.15 9.23 6.39
N VAL A 240 -9.93 9.20 5.86
CA VAL A 240 -9.66 8.78 4.47
C VAL A 240 -9.94 7.29 4.26
N LEU A 241 -9.54 6.43 5.21
CA LEU A 241 -9.85 4.99 5.18
C LEU A 241 -11.36 4.73 5.27
N TYR A 242 -12.09 5.45 6.12
CA TYR A 242 -13.54 5.31 6.26
C TYR A 242 -14.29 5.74 4.98
N GLU A 243 -13.87 6.81 4.30
CA GLU A 243 -14.40 7.18 2.97
C GLU A 243 -14.16 6.04 1.95
N GLY A 244 -13.03 5.34 2.06
CA GLY A 244 -12.71 4.16 1.25
C GLY A 244 -13.71 3.00 1.38
N ILE A 245 -14.37 2.87 2.54
CA ILE A 245 -15.42 1.86 2.78
C ILE A 245 -16.66 2.17 1.94
N GLU A 246 -17.06 3.43 1.83
CA GLU A 246 -18.22 3.80 0.99
C GLU A 246 -17.89 3.70 -0.50
N VAL A 247 -16.68 4.06 -0.92
CA VAL A 247 -16.25 3.88 -2.31
C VAL A 247 -16.15 2.40 -2.71
N SER A 248 -15.81 1.48 -1.79
CA SER A 248 -15.71 0.04 -2.14
C SER A 248 -17.01 -0.51 -2.73
N ARG A 249 -18.16 0.02 -2.29
CA ARG A 249 -19.51 -0.36 -2.73
C ARG A 249 -19.81 -0.03 -4.18
N LEU A 250 -19.00 0.83 -4.80
CA LEU A 250 -19.23 1.41 -6.13
C LEU A 250 -18.23 0.91 -7.19
N ILE A 251 -17.30 0.05 -6.80
CA ILE A 251 -16.19 -0.45 -7.62
C ILE A 251 -16.13 -1.98 -7.61
N ASP A 252 -15.28 -2.55 -8.47
CA ASP A 252 -15.11 -4.00 -8.56
C ASP A 252 -14.44 -4.54 -7.28
N VAL A 253 -14.79 -5.76 -6.86
CA VAL A 253 -14.14 -6.40 -5.70
C VAL A 253 -12.61 -6.39 -5.85
N GLN A 254 -12.10 -6.71 -7.03
CA GLN A 254 -10.64 -6.76 -7.27
C GLN A 254 -10.00 -5.37 -7.37
N GLU A 255 -10.77 -4.33 -7.68
CA GLU A 255 -10.31 -2.94 -7.60
C GLU A 255 -10.21 -2.49 -6.13
N SER A 256 -11.18 -2.89 -5.28
CA SER A 256 -11.12 -2.64 -3.84
C SER A 256 -9.98 -3.40 -3.15
N GLU A 257 -9.76 -4.69 -3.48
CA GLU A 257 -8.67 -5.49 -2.92
C GLU A 257 -7.28 -4.97 -3.31
N PHE A 258 -7.14 -4.34 -4.49
CA PHE A 258 -5.91 -3.61 -4.84
C PHE A 258 -5.66 -2.44 -3.87
N ILE A 259 -6.70 -1.64 -3.61
CA ILE A 259 -6.60 -0.46 -2.74
C ILE A 259 -6.23 -0.90 -1.32
N LEU A 260 -6.93 -1.90 -0.77
CA LEU A 260 -6.67 -2.42 0.56
C LEU A 260 -5.29 -3.08 0.70
N TYR A 261 -4.77 -3.73 -0.35
CA TYR A 261 -3.38 -4.22 -0.36
C TYR A 261 -2.37 -3.07 -0.19
N CYS A 262 -2.52 -2.01 -1.01
CA CYS A 262 -1.67 -0.83 -0.93
C CYS A 262 -1.81 -0.13 0.43
N GLU A 263 -3.03 0.04 0.94
CA GLU A 263 -3.28 0.66 2.25
C GLU A 263 -2.71 -0.13 3.41
N THR A 264 -2.78 -1.47 3.36
CA THR A 264 -2.14 -2.32 4.37
C THR A 264 -0.64 -2.03 4.46
N VAL A 265 0.03 -1.92 3.30
CA VAL A 265 1.45 -1.57 3.26
C VAL A 265 1.67 -0.15 3.78
N ARG A 266 0.93 0.84 3.27
CA ARG A 266 1.08 2.27 3.57
C ARG A 266 0.87 2.57 5.06
N MET A 267 -0.12 1.93 5.68
CA MET A 267 -0.40 2.09 7.12
C MET A 267 0.67 1.44 8.01
N LEU A 268 1.17 0.25 7.66
CA LEU A 268 2.23 -0.41 8.42
C LEU A 268 3.57 0.35 8.36
N VAL A 269 3.90 0.96 7.23
CA VAL A 269 5.15 1.72 7.06
C VAL A 269 5.05 3.16 7.58
N GLY A 270 3.84 3.66 7.88
CA GLY A 270 3.60 5.00 8.41
C GLY A 270 3.50 6.12 7.35
N SER A 271 2.97 5.80 6.17
CA SER A 271 2.66 6.74 5.07
C SER A 271 1.25 7.35 5.20
N VAL A 272 0.85 8.21 4.26
CA VAL A 272 -0.53 8.77 4.19
C VAL A 272 -1.52 7.74 3.65
N ALA A 273 -2.78 7.81 4.09
CA ALA A 273 -3.85 6.92 3.64
C ALA A 273 -4.36 7.27 2.24
N TRP A 274 -5.03 6.30 1.62
CA TRP A 274 -5.69 6.41 0.32
C TRP A 274 -7.19 6.19 0.41
N VAL A 275 -7.89 6.89 -0.48
CA VAL A 275 -9.26 6.60 -0.85
C VAL A 275 -9.34 6.20 -2.32
N GLY A 276 -10.27 5.32 -2.66
CA GLY A 276 -10.63 5.05 -4.04
C GLY A 276 -11.35 6.24 -4.68
N ASN A 277 -11.52 6.25 -6.00
CA ASN A 277 -12.44 7.19 -6.65
C ASN A 277 -13.20 6.50 -7.77
N GLU A 278 -14.53 6.43 -7.67
CA GLU A 278 -15.36 5.66 -8.61
C GLU A 278 -15.22 6.11 -10.08
N LEU A 279 -15.04 7.42 -10.35
CA LEU A 279 -14.88 7.94 -11.71
C LEU A 279 -13.48 7.67 -12.26
N VAL A 280 -12.44 7.67 -11.41
CA VAL A 280 -11.09 7.24 -11.80
C VAL A 280 -11.09 5.73 -12.07
N CYS A 281 -11.71 4.92 -11.22
CA CYS A 281 -11.90 3.49 -11.47
C CYS A 281 -12.59 3.27 -12.81
N ALA A 282 -13.74 3.91 -13.06
CA ALA A 282 -14.45 3.86 -14.33
C ALA A 282 -13.58 4.23 -15.55
N ALA A 283 -12.81 5.32 -15.47
CA ALA A 283 -11.90 5.75 -16.55
C ALA A 283 -10.77 4.74 -16.80
N THR A 284 -10.21 4.15 -15.75
CA THR A 284 -9.19 3.09 -15.88
C THR A 284 -9.78 1.76 -16.34
N ARG A 285 -11.04 1.46 -16.01
CA ARG A 285 -11.76 0.24 -16.42
C ARG A 285 -12.09 0.28 -17.90
N ASP A 286 -12.48 1.46 -18.40
CA ASP A 286 -12.62 1.77 -19.82
C ASP A 286 -11.30 1.61 -20.59
N HIS A 287 -10.15 2.01 -20.03
CA HIS A 287 -8.83 1.74 -20.63
C HIS A 287 -8.45 0.26 -20.61
N SER A 288 -8.77 -0.46 -19.53
CA SER A 288 -8.54 -1.91 -19.45
C SER A 288 -9.40 -2.69 -20.46
N THR A 289 -10.61 -2.20 -20.79
CA THR A 289 -11.40 -2.71 -21.93
C THR A 289 -10.64 -2.50 -23.24
N ASP A 290 -10.23 -1.26 -23.54
CA ASP A 290 -9.47 -0.96 -24.77
C ASP A 290 -8.19 -1.81 -24.88
N ARG A 291 -7.47 -2.04 -23.78
CA ARG A 291 -6.27 -2.90 -23.74
C ARG A 291 -6.59 -4.37 -23.96
N LYS A 292 -7.65 -4.91 -23.33
CA LYS A 292 -8.10 -6.30 -23.51
C LYS A 292 -8.53 -6.58 -24.97
N GLU A 293 -9.04 -5.57 -25.67
CA GLU A 293 -9.46 -5.64 -27.07
C GLU A 293 -8.35 -5.27 -28.07
N GLY A 294 -7.11 -5.05 -27.63
CA GLY A 294 -5.99 -4.69 -28.51
C GLY A 294 -6.05 -3.25 -29.08
N ARG A 295 -6.97 -2.41 -28.58
CA ARG A 295 -7.14 -1.00 -28.97
C ARG A 295 -6.27 -0.05 -28.14
N ALA A 296 -5.47 -0.56 -27.20
CA ALA A 296 -4.52 0.20 -26.41
C ALA A 296 -3.30 -0.65 -26.01
N SER A 297 -2.14 -0.01 -25.84
CA SER A 297 -0.89 -0.62 -25.38
C SER A 297 -0.17 0.29 -24.39
N GLY A 298 0.15 -0.24 -23.21
CA GLY A 298 0.64 0.54 -22.07
C GLY A 298 -0.29 1.72 -21.76
N HIS A 299 0.29 2.92 -21.72
CA HIS A 299 -0.41 4.17 -21.40
C HIS A 299 -1.28 4.74 -22.54
N MET A 300 -1.11 4.23 -23.76
CA MET A 300 -1.65 4.87 -24.97
C MET A 300 -2.82 4.07 -25.54
N SER A 301 -3.93 4.74 -25.86
CA SER A 301 -5.07 4.18 -26.59
C SER A 301 -5.11 4.72 -28.02
N THR A 302 -5.49 3.89 -28.99
CA THR A 302 -5.76 4.32 -30.38
C THR A 302 -7.18 4.87 -30.55
N VAL A 303 -8.02 4.73 -29.52
CA VAL A 303 -9.42 5.17 -29.55
C VAL A 303 -9.50 6.70 -29.51
N PRO A 304 -10.25 7.34 -30.42
CA PRO A 304 -10.42 8.79 -30.44
C PRO A 304 -10.89 9.36 -29.09
N GLY A 305 -10.22 10.42 -28.63
CA GLY A 305 -10.50 11.07 -27.35
C GLY A 305 -10.05 10.28 -26.10
N LYS A 306 -9.26 9.21 -26.24
CA LYS A 306 -8.71 8.42 -25.11
C LYS A 306 -7.18 8.31 -25.10
N LYS A 307 -6.48 9.11 -25.93
CA LYS A 307 -5.06 8.93 -26.28
C LYS A 307 -4.16 8.75 -25.05
N GLY A 308 -4.13 9.72 -24.13
CA GLY A 308 -3.43 9.61 -22.84
C GLY A 308 -4.39 9.44 -21.65
N PHE A 309 -3.86 9.05 -20.48
CA PHE A 309 -4.65 8.88 -19.26
C PHE A 309 -5.37 10.15 -18.82
N THR A 310 -4.76 11.32 -19.02
CA THR A 310 -5.38 12.63 -18.76
C THR A 310 -6.60 12.89 -19.63
N ASP A 311 -6.59 12.42 -20.89
CA ASP A 311 -7.74 12.52 -21.79
C ASP A 311 -8.87 11.60 -21.35
N ARG A 312 -8.53 10.37 -20.91
CA ARG A 312 -9.49 9.39 -20.36
C ARG A 312 -10.17 9.90 -19.09
N LEU A 313 -9.41 10.49 -18.16
CA LEU A 313 -9.95 11.12 -16.96
C LEU A 313 -10.89 12.28 -17.29
N ARG A 314 -10.43 13.23 -18.12
CA ARG A 314 -11.25 14.37 -18.59
C ARG A 314 -12.53 13.89 -19.27
N ARG A 315 -12.43 12.87 -20.12
CA ARG A 315 -13.56 12.25 -20.83
C ARG A 315 -14.57 11.63 -19.87
N MET A 316 -14.15 11.04 -18.75
CA MET A 316 -15.03 10.49 -17.73
C MET A 316 -15.53 11.54 -16.72
N GLY A 317 -15.02 12.78 -16.75
CA GLY A 317 -15.28 13.77 -15.69
C GLY A 317 -14.61 13.42 -14.36
N ALA A 318 -13.58 12.57 -14.38
CA ALA A 318 -12.82 12.16 -13.21
C ALA A 318 -11.78 13.21 -12.79
N PRO A 319 -11.40 13.29 -11.50
CA PRO A 319 -10.33 14.18 -11.04
C PRO A 319 -8.98 13.86 -11.70
N PHE A 320 -8.09 14.86 -11.73
CA PHE A 320 -6.77 14.72 -12.34
C PHE A 320 -5.84 13.82 -11.51
N CYS A 321 -5.26 12.83 -12.17
CA CYS A 321 -4.17 12.01 -11.64
C CYS A 321 -2.84 12.40 -12.29
N GLY A 322 -1.73 12.27 -11.56
CA GLY A 322 -0.39 12.62 -12.06
C GLY A 322 0.41 11.44 -12.63
N ALA A 323 -0.02 10.21 -12.35
CA ALA A 323 0.64 8.98 -12.83
C ALA A 323 -0.39 7.89 -13.15
N GLU A 324 0.04 6.93 -13.98
CA GLU A 324 -0.71 5.73 -14.35
C GLU A 324 0.20 4.50 -14.24
N GLY A 325 -0.35 3.38 -13.78
CA GLY A 325 0.21 2.04 -13.93
C GLY A 325 -0.63 1.22 -14.90
N ALA A 326 0.01 0.41 -15.75
CA ALA A 326 -0.66 -0.45 -16.71
C ALA A 326 0.03 -1.82 -16.74
N GLY A 327 -0.70 -2.88 -16.39
CA GLY A 327 -0.13 -4.22 -16.31
C GLY A 327 -1.21 -5.31 -16.33
N GLY A 328 -0.91 -6.45 -15.72
CA GLY A 328 -1.84 -7.55 -15.53
C GLY A 328 -1.58 -8.30 -14.22
N GLY A 329 -2.57 -9.07 -13.79
CA GLY A 329 -2.54 -9.86 -12.57
C GLY A 329 -3.77 -10.74 -12.45
N ARG A 330 -3.69 -11.83 -11.67
CA ARG A 330 -4.83 -12.73 -11.47
C ARG A 330 -5.89 -12.12 -10.54
N SER A 331 -5.44 -11.29 -9.60
CA SER A 331 -6.24 -10.58 -8.59
C SER A 331 -5.73 -9.15 -8.38
N GLY A 332 -6.52 -8.31 -7.70
CA GLY A 332 -6.12 -6.95 -7.31
C GLY A 332 -4.78 -6.90 -6.55
N PRO A 333 -4.62 -7.68 -5.46
CA PRO A 333 -3.36 -7.81 -4.74
C PRO A 333 -2.21 -8.32 -5.62
N GLY A 334 -2.49 -9.28 -6.53
CA GLY A 334 -1.50 -9.76 -7.49
C GLY A 334 -1.04 -8.68 -8.47
N TYR A 335 -1.93 -7.77 -8.89
CA TYR A 335 -1.58 -6.62 -9.70
C TYR A 335 -0.76 -5.57 -8.91
N ALA A 336 -1.14 -5.27 -7.66
CA ALA A 336 -0.37 -4.38 -6.79
C ALA A 336 1.06 -4.90 -6.54
N TYR A 337 1.19 -6.18 -6.23
CA TYR A 337 2.48 -6.87 -6.12
C TYR A 337 3.28 -6.78 -7.44
N ASN A 338 2.64 -7.08 -8.58
CA ASN A 338 3.26 -7.02 -9.91
C ASN A 338 3.67 -5.60 -10.36
N LEU A 339 3.08 -4.53 -9.82
CA LEU A 339 3.56 -3.14 -10.03
C LEU A 339 4.70 -2.76 -9.09
N SER A 340 4.90 -3.52 -8.02
CA SER A 340 5.87 -3.24 -6.95
C SER A 340 7.23 -3.91 -7.20
N TYR A 341 7.68 -3.98 -8.46
CA TYR A 341 8.95 -4.61 -8.86
C TYR A 341 10.16 -3.65 -8.84
N GLY A 342 9.94 -2.37 -8.54
CA GLY A 342 10.91 -1.30 -8.70
C GLY A 342 10.56 -0.35 -9.86
N GLY A 343 11.13 0.85 -9.81
CA GLY A 343 11.00 1.83 -10.89
C GLY A 343 9.70 2.65 -10.86
N GLY A 344 9.46 3.36 -11.96
CA GLY A 344 8.39 4.36 -12.11
C GLY A 344 6.94 3.89 -11.92
N HIS A 345 6.68 2.58 -11.84
CA HIS A 345 5.37 2.05 -11.43
C HIS A 345 5.23 1.94 -9.91
N THR A 346 6.28 1.59 -9.19
CA THR A 346 6.26 1.36 -7.74
C THR A 346 6.15 2.68 -6.98
N HIS A 347 6.83 3.75 -7.43
CA HIS A 347 6.77 5.05 -6.77
C HIS A 347 5.34 5.59 -6.56
N PRO A 348 4.46 5.64 -7.59
CA PRO A 348 3.06 6.03 -7.40
C PRO A 348 2.28 5.24 -6.34
N LEU A 349 2.61 3.96 -6.08
CA LEU A 349 1.88 3.13 -5.11
C LEU A 349 2.08 3.59 -3.67
N TYR A 350 3.31 3.93 -3.29
CA TYR A 350 3.67 4.16 -1.88
C TYR A 350 4.12 5.60 -1.57
N SER A 351 4.17 6.46 -2.58
CA SER A 351 4.44 7.90 -2.45
C SER A 351 3.54 8.59 -1.43
N ILE A 352 4.15 9.39 -0.55
CA ILE A 352 3.45 10.28 0.39
C ILE A 352 2.73 11.43 -0.33
N LYS A 353 3.12 11.73 -1.58
CA LYS A 353 2.52 12.79 -2.41
C LYS A 353 1.20 12.35 -3.07
N ARG A 354 0.83 11.07 -3.00
CA ARG A 354 -0.41 10.51 -3.57
C ARG A 354 -1.30 10.00 -2.44
N ASN A 355 -2.59 10.36 -2.49
CA ASN A 355 -3.59 10.02 -1.47
C ASN A 355 -4.98 9.65 -2.03
N PHE A 356 -5.11 9.51 -3.35
CA PHE A 356 -6.23 8.80 -3.94
C PHE A 356 -5.80 8.03 -5.18
N THR A 357 -6.56 6.98 -5.49
CA THR A 357 -6.36 6.17 -6.68
C THR A 357 -7.69 5.75 -7.29
N GLY A 358 -7.67 5.33 -8.55
CA GLY A 358 -8.70 4.47 -9.09
C GLY A 358 -8.06 3.40 -9.94
N VAL A 359 -8.59 2.18 -9.82
CA VAL A 359 -8.13 1.00 -10.54
C VAL A 359 -9.29 0.44 -11.34
N GLY A 360 -8.97 -0.14 -12.48
CA GLY A 360 -9.94 -0.61 -13.46
C GLY A 360 -9.55 -1.98 -13.99
N ARG A 361 -10.37 -2.99 -13.70
CA ARG A 361 -10.14 -4.39 -14.10
C ARG A 361 -10.95 -4.77 -15.35
N ARG A 362 -10.34 -5.56 -16.25
CA ARG A 362 -11.03 -6.37 -17.26
C ARG A 362 -10.36 -7.74 -17.42
N GLY A 363 -10.95 -8.78 -16.86
CA GLY A 363 -10.31 -10.08 -16.68
C GLY A 363 -9.00 -9.92 -15.89
N GLU A 364 -7.88 -10.36 -16.47
CA GLU A 364 -6.55 -10.20 -15.87
C GLU A 364 -5.83 -8.91 -16.30
N VAL A 365 -6.49 -8.01 -17.05
CA VAL A 365 -5.94 -6.72 -17.50
C VAL A 365 -6.32 -5.61 -16.53
N TYR A 366 -5.33 -4.89 -16.01
CA TYR A 366 -5.53 -3.83 -15.03
C TYR A 366 -4.79 -2.54 -15.39
N THR A 367 -5.48 -1.43 -15.16
CA THR A 367 -4.94 -0.06 -15.23
C THR A 367 -5.26 0.64 -13.92
N SER A 368 -4.37 1.50 -13.47
CA SER A 368 -4.47 2.23 -12.20
C SER A 368 -3.98 3.66 -12.38
N ASN A 369 -4.68 4.65 -11.82
CA ASN A 369 -4.28 6.06 -11.86
C ASN A 369 -4.11 6.61 -10.44
N TYR A 370 -3.14 7.50 -10.24
CA TYR A 370 -2.73 7.98 -8.92
C TYR A 370 -2.74 9.50 -8.85
N GLY A 371 -3.51 10.05 -7.91
CA GLY A 371 -3.74 11.49 -7.77
C GLY A 371 -3.41 12.04 -6.39
N THR A 372 -3.63 13.35 -6.26
CA THR A 372 -3.39 14.10 -5.02
C THR A 372 -4.57 15.03 -4.78
N ASN A 373 -5.33 14.79 -3.71
CA ASN A 373 -6.31 15.74 -3.20
C ASN A 373 -5.73 16.42 -1.95
N LYS A 374 -5.62 17.75 -1.95
CA LYS A 374 -5.05 18.49 -0.81
C LYS A 374 -5.90 18.34 0.48
N GLU A 375 -7.19 18.12 0.35
CA GLU A 375 -8.13 17.98 1.48
C GLU A 375 -7.97 16.65 2.22
N TRP A 376 -7.41 15.63 1.56
CA TRP A 376 -7.14 14.31 2.14
C TRP A 376 -5.66 14.12 2.52
N LEU A 377 -4.82 15.17 2.43
CA LEU A 377 -3.46 15.10 2.96
C LEU A 377 -3.53 15.31 4.47
N HIS A 378 -2.84 14.46 5.22
CA HIS A 378 -2.82 14.50 6.68
C HIS A 378 -1.42 14.24 7.22
N PRO A 379 -1.08 14.75 8.41
CA PRO A 379 0.10 14.31 9.16
C PRO A 379 0.16 12.80 9.27
N CYS A 380 1.33 12.22 9.05
CA CYS A 380 1.58 10.79 9.20
C CYS A 380 3.01 10.56 9.72
N PRO A 381 3.33 9.37 10.25
CA PRO A 381 4.61 9.17 10.92
C PRO A 381 5.87 9.50 10.11
N VAL A 382 5.85 9.40 8.77
CA VAL A 382 6.98 9.89 7.97
C VAL A 382 7.04 11.42 7.87
N THR A 383 5.92 12.14 7.73
CA THR A 383 5.95 13.62 7.69
C THR A 383 6.35 14.22 9.04
N GLU A 384 5.95 13.58 10.14
CA GLU A 384 6.27 14.01 11.52
C GLU A 384 7.63 13.49 12.02
N LYS A 385 8.35 12.70 11.20
CA LYS A 385 9.61 12.01 11.52
C LYS A 385 9.51 11.02 12.70
N GLU A 386 8.32 10.49 12.94
CA GLU A 386 7.95 9.54 14.00
C GLU A 386 8.05 8.06 13.57
N LEU A 387 8.83 7.72 12.54
CA LEU A 387 8.98 6.31 12.11
C LEU A 387 9.57 5.39 13.20
N PHE A 388 10.23 5.95 14.22
CA PHE A 388 10.73 5.26 15.40
C PHE A 388 9.64 4.91 16.44
N MET A 389 8.42 5.44 16.32
CA MET A 389 7.31 5.13 17.23
C MET A 389 6.82 3.68 17.02
N PRO A 390 6.01 3.12 17.93
CA PRO A 390 5.13 2.01 17.56
C PRO A 390 4.14 2.45 16.47
N PRO A 391 3.75 1.60 15.50
CA PRO A 391 2.75 1.96 14.50
C PRO A 391 1.43 2.40 15.14
N GLY A 392 0.81 3.46 14.61
CA GLY A 392 -0.43 4.04 15.14
C GLY A 392 -0.36 4.62 16.56
N ILE A 393 0.84 4.82 17.11
CA ILE A 393 1.08 5.60 18.32
C ILE A 393 1.82 6.88 17.91
N THR A 394 1.40 8.01 18.47
CA THR A 394 1.90 9.36 18.20
C THR A 394 2.51 9.96 19.45
N LYS A 395 3.18 11.11 19.33
CA LYS A 395 3.62 11.90 20.49
C LYS A 395 2.52 12.14 21.53
N ASP A 396 1.28 12.40 21.08
CA ASP A 396 0.17 12.79 21.96
C ASP A 396 -0.31 11.64 22.86
N ASP A 397 -0.02 10.39 22.49
CA ASP A 397 -0.25 9.22 23.34
C ASP A 397 0.76 9.15 24.53
N ILE A 398 1.88 9.89 24.49
CA ILE A 398 2.93 9.86 25.53
C ILE A 398 2.64 10.92 26.61
N GLN A 399 2.27 10.47 27.80
CA GLN A 399 1.98 11.33 28.96
C GLN A 399 3.13 11.43 29.98
N THR A 400 4.14 10.56 29.87
CA THR A 400 5.26 10.46 30.83
C THR A 400 6.43 11.37 30.39
N PRO A 401 6.85 12.38 31.18
CA PRO A 401 7.85 13.37 30.76
C PRO A 401 9.19 12.77 30.32
N GLU A 402 9.68 11.73 31.00
CA GLU A 402 10.94 11.05 30.67
C GLU A 402 10.88 10.39 29.28
N LEU A 403 9.71 9.89 28.87
CA LEU A 403 9.50 9.33 27.54
C LEU A 403 9.42 10.43 26.47
N LEU A 404 8.91 11.62 26.80
CA LEU A 404 8.89 12.78 25.88
C LEU A 404 10.31 13.30 25.59
N GLU A 405 11.21 13.27 26.57
CA GLU A 405 12.63 13.64 26.38
C GLU A 405 13.40 12.60 25.52
N ILE A 406 13.08 11.31 25.64
CA ILE A 406 13.60 10.27 24.75
C ILE A 406 13.03 10.44 23.33
N TYR A 407 11.72 10.63 23.21
CA TYR A 407 11.05 10.90 21.93
C TYR A 407 11.72 12.05 21.19
N LYS A 408 11.96 13.17 21.87
CA LYS A 408 12.60 14.35 21.28
C LYS A 408 14.02 14.02 20.79
N SER A 409 14.80 13.30 21.61
CA SER A 409 16.15 12.90 21.24
C SER A 409 16.17 11.95 20.04
N LEU A 410 15.15 11.10 19.85
CA LEU A 410 15.00 10.25 18.66
C LEU A 410 14.55 11.05 17.43
N GLN A 411 13.62 12.01 17.58
CA GLN A 411 13.15 12.89 16.51
C GLN A 411 14.27 13.82 15.99
N GLU A 412 15.17 14.25 16.87
CA GLU A 412 16.39 15.01 16.56
C GLU A 412 17.56 14.13 16.08
N GLU A 413 17.36 12.81 15.95
CA GLU A 413 18.36 11.79 15.56
C GLU A 413 19.61 11.73 16.47
N ASN A 414 19.47 12.18 17.72
CA ASN A 414 20.50 12.13 18.77
C ASN A 414 20.41 10.78 19.53
N PHE A 415 20.76 9.71 18.83
CA PHE A 415 20.63 8.34 19.33
C PHE A 415 21.47 8.06 20.58
N ALA A 416 22.64 8.69 20.74
CA ALA A 416 23.48 8.55 21.93
C ALA A 416 22.84 9.12 23.20
N GLN A 417 22.20 10.30 23.09
CA GLN A 417 21.41 10.86 24.19
C GLN A 417 20.19 9.98 24.49
N ALA A 418 19.45 9.57 23.46
CA ALA A 418 18.29 8.68 23.62
C ALA A 418 18.69 7.36 24.30
N TYR A 419 19.79 6.72 23.90
CA TYR A 419 20.31 5.50 24.53
C TYR A 419 20.60 5.68 26.02
N THR A 420 21.23 6.80 26.39
CA THR A 420 21.54 7.14 27.78
C THR A 420 20.28 7.37 28.61
N GLN A 421 19.31 8.12 28.07
CA GLN A 421 18.02 8.37 28.72
C GLN A 421 17.21 7.07 28.88
N ILE A 422 17.17 6.21 27.85
CA ILE A 422 16.50 4.90 27.89
C ILE A 422 17.05 4.03 29.02
N ALA A 423 18.37 3.96 29.18
CA ALA A 423 19.02 3.17 30.22
C ALA A 423 18.75 3.69 31.64
N ALA A 424 18.54 5.00 31.81
CA ALA A 424 18.20 5.62 33.09
C ALA A 424 16.70 5.53 33.45
N THR A 425 15.83 5.43 32.45
CA THR A 425 14.37 5.55 32.60
C THR A 425 13.74 4.31 33.22
N LYS A 426 12.84 4.51 34.21
CA LYS A 426 12.11 3.44 34.90
C LYS A 426 10.61 3.72 34.89
N VAL A 427 9.87 2.95 34.10
CA VAL A 427 8.42 3.11 33.91
C VAL A 427 7.63 1.95 34.49
N LYS A 428 6.45 2.26 35.07
CA LYS A 428 5.60 1.28 35.76
C LYS A 428 4.44 0.76 34.92
N ALA A 429 3.81 1.62 34.12
CA ALA A 429 2.69 1.25 33.26
C ALA A 429 3.14 0.36 32.10
N ASP A 430 2.32 -0.61 31.69
CA ASP A 430 2.68 -1.54 30.62
C ASP A 430 2.68 -0.87 29.24
N PHE A 431 1.88 0.19 29.06
CA PHE A 431 1.96 1.06 27.89
C PHE A 431 3.34 1.74 27.80
N ASP A 432 3.76 2.45 28.84
CA ASP A 432 5.07 3.10 28.90
C ASP A 432 6.24 2.13 28.70
N LYS A 433 6.17 0.92 29.28
CA LYS A 433 7.17 -0.15 29.05
C LYS A 433 7.21 -0.54 27.56
N MET A 434 6.06 -0.62 26.90
CA MET A 434 5.98 -0.89 25.47
C MET A 434 6.64 0.25 24.66
N ILE A 435 6.34 1.52 24.96
CA ILE A 435 7.00 2.68 24.32
C ILE A 435 8.53 2.61 24.49
N LEU A 436 9.01 2.42 25.72
CA LEU A 436 10.45 2.36 26.03
C LEU A 436 11.16 1.22 25.29
N ARG A 437 10.50 0.06 25.12
CA ARG A 437 11.03 -1.06 24.32
C ARG A 437 11.08 -0.73 22.83
N PHE A 438 10.08 -0.05 22.29
CA PHE A 438 10.12 0.43 20.90
C PHE A 438 11.25 1.45 20.70
N PHE A 439 11.46 2.39 21.62
CA PHE A 439 12.59 3.35 21.58
C PHE A 439 13.96 2.66 21.61
N SER A 440 14.15 1.68 22.51
CA SER A 440 15.38 0.88 22.55
C SER A 440 15.64 0.12 21.25
N ALA A 441 14.57 -0.45 20.65
CA ALA A 441 14.65 -1.14 19.38
C ALA A 441 14.90 -0.19 18.20
N ALA A 442 14.41 1.05 18.23
CA ALA A 442 14.67 2.06 17.20
C ALA A 442 16.16 2.44 17.13
N VAL A 443 16.78 2.76 18.28
CA VAL A 443 18.23 3.02 18.39
C VAL A 443 19.03 1.84 17.83
N THR A 444 18.61 0.62 18.15
CA THR A 444 19.26 -0.60 17.67
C THR A 444 19.09 -0.78 16.16
N ALA A 445 17.89 -0.57 15.61
CA ALA A 445 17.60 -0.73 14.18
C ALA A 445 18.36 0.30 13.32
N GLU A 446 18.44 1.56 13.76
CA GLU A 446 19.24 2.60 13.09
C GLU A 446 20.76 2.27 13.15
N LEU A 447 21.23 1.73 14.29
CA LEU A 447 22.63 1.31 14.44
C LEU A 447 22.99 0.11 13.54
N ASP A 448 22.14 -0.92 13.50
CA ASP A 448 22.37 -2.08 12.65
C ASP A 448 22.20 -1.71 11.16
N TRP A 449 21.24 -0.87 10.78
CA TRP A 449 21.10 -0.34 9.42
C TRP A 449 22.35 0.41 8.94
N PHE A 450 22.91 1.28 9.80
CA PHE A 450 24.17 1.97 9.50
C PHE A 450 25.31 0.98 9.22
N PHE A 451 25.48 -0.05 10.05
CA PHE A 451 26.55 -1.01 9.88
C PHE A 451 26.32 -1.99 8.71
N GLU A 452 25.07 -2.37 8.42
CA GLU A 452 24.72 -3.11 7.20
C GLU A 452 25.14 -2.32 5.95
N GLY A 453 24.82 -1.02 5.90
CA GLY A 453 25.21 -0.13 4.81
C GLY A 453 26.72 0.03 4.69
N VAL A 454 27.43 0.24 5.81
CA VAL A 454 28.90 0.30 5.82
C VAL A 454 29.53 -0.99 5.28
N VAL A 455 29.08 -2.16 5.75
CA VAL A 455 29.61 -3.46 5.29
C VAL A 455 29.34 -3.68 3.79
N ALA A 456 28.16 -3.28 3.29
CA ALA A 456 27.83 -3.41 1.88
C ALA A 456 28.71 -2.54 0.97
N ILE A 457 29.16 -1.38 1.46
CA ILE A 457 30.02 -0.41 0.75
C ILE A 457 31.51 -0.81 0.85
N ASP A 458 31.94 -1.29 2.02
CA ASP A 458 33.26 -1.88 2.24
C ASP A 458 33.53 -3.05 1.29
N GLN A 459 32.54 -3.93 1.09
CA GLN A 459 32.58 -5.06 0.15
C GLN A 459 32.83 -4.67 -1.32
N VAL A 460 32.53 -3.42 -1.72
CA VAL A 460 32.81 -2.92 -3.08
C VAL A 460 34.04 -2.00 -3.15
N GLY A 461 34.71 -1.79 -2.01
CA GLY A 461 35.96 -1.02 -1.92
C GLY A 461 35.83 0.49 -1.99
N ASP A 462 34.64 1.07 -1.77
CA ASP A 462 34.47 2.53 -1.60
C ASP A 462 34.78 2.95 -0.16
N TYR A 463 36.04 2.79 0.22
CA TYR A 463 36.54 3.09 1.57
C TYR A 463 36.38 4.57 1.94
N TYR A 464 36.33 5.47 0.95
CA TYR A 464 36.12 6.90 1.21
C TYR A 464 34.67 7.19 1.65
N ASP A 465 33.67 6.54 1.05
CA ASP A 465 32.30 6.67 1.57
C ASP A 465 32.11 5.95 2.91
N VAL A 466 32.74 4.79 3.14
CA VAL A 466 32.77 4.16 4.48
C VAL A 466 33.28 5.17 5.54
N LYS A 467 34.38 5.85 5.25
CA LYS A 467 34.94 6.90 6.12
C LYS A 467 33.96 8.05 6.35
N LEU A 468 33.38 8.62 5.29
CA LEU A 468 32.45 9.75 5.40
C LEU A 468 31.15 9.38 6.15
N ARG A 469 30.60 8.18 5.91
CA ARG A 469 29.45 7.67 6.67
C ARG A 469 29.80 7.50 8.15
N LEU A 470 30.98 6.98 8.47
CA LEU A 470 31.44 6.84 9.86
C LEU A 470 31.60 8.21 10.55
N GLU A 471 32.26 9.16 9.90
CA GLU A 471 32.44 10.54 10.40
C GLU A 471 31.11 11.27 10.62
N GLY A 472 30.17 11.15 9.68
CA GLY A 472 28.82 11.71 9.83
C GLY A 472 28.02 11.07 10.96
N THR A 473 28.17 9.77 11.16
CA THR A 473 27.38 8.98 12.13
C THR A 473 27.88 9.09 13.57
N ARG A 474 29.17 9.37 13.78
CA ARG A 474 29.75 9.68 15.12
C ARG A 474 28.96 10.74 15.87
N LYS A 475 28.50 11.78 15.17
CA LYS A 475 27.67 12.88 15.74
C LYS A 475 26.36 12.40 16.37
N LYS A 476 25.87 11.22 15.98
CA LYS A 476 24.59 10.66 16.41
C LYS A 476 24.73 9.49 17.40
N PHE A 477 25.81 8.71 17.34
CA PHE A 477 25.95 7.45 18.09
C PHE A 477 27.17 7.33 19.04
N THR A 478 28.13 8.25 19.02
CA THR A 478 29.29 8.17 19.92
C THR A 478 28.86 8.19 21.40
N GLY A 479 29.37 7.24 22.18
CA GLY A 479 28.93 6.96 23.55
C GLY A 479 28.06 5.70 23.67
N ILE A 480 27.58 5.14 22.56
CA ILE A 480 26.91 3.83 22.54
C ILE A 480 28.00 2.74 22.42
N PRO A 481 28.19 1.85 23.43
CA PRO A 481 29.35 0.95 23.46
C PRO A 481 29.49 0.02 22.25
N LEU A 482 28.36 -0.39 21.65
CA LEU A 482 28.37 -1.22 20.44
C LEU A 482 28.80 -0.43 19.20
N PHE A 483 28.40 0.85 19.09
CA PHE A 483 28.87 1.75 18.04
C PHE A 483 30.37 1.97 18.18
N ASP A 484 30.85 2.43 19.33
CA ASP A 484 32.25 2.80 19.53
C ASP A 484 33.20 1.62 19.29
N LYS A 485 32.81 0.40 19.70
CA LYS A 485 33.57 -0.83 19.42
C LYS A 485 33.66 -1.16 17.92
N ARG A 486 32.54 -1.08 17.19
CA ARG A 486 32.50 -1.34 15.74
C ARG A 486 33.22 -0.22 14.97
N ALA A 487 33.05 1.04 15.37
CA ALA A 487 33.73 2.22 14.83
C ALA A 487 35.26 2.12 14.96
N ALA A 488 35.79 1.79 16.14
CA ALA A 488 37.22 1.58 16.35
C ALA A 488 37.80 0.43 15.50
N THR A 489 36.97 -0.57 15.16
CA THR A 489 37.36 -1.65 14.24
C THR A 489 37.52 -1.13 12.81
N LEU A 490 36.59 -0.27 12.36
CA LEU A 490 36.64 0.38 11.05
C LEU A 490 37.78 1.39 10.96
N ASP A 491 38.02 2.21 11.99
CA ASP A 491 39.15 3.16 12.03
C ASP A 491 40.48 2.43 11.81
N LYS A 492 40.64 1.26 12.46
CA LYS A 492 41.81 0.41 12.28
C LYS A 492 41.87 -0.18 10.86
N HIS A 493 40.74 -0.60 10.29
CA HIS A 493 40.69 -1.12 8.92
C HIS A 493 41.09 -0.05 7.89
N LEU A 494 40.59 1.16 8.03
CA LEU A 494 40.86 2.32 7.17
C LEU A 494 42.24 2.96 7.41
N SER A 495 43.08 2.39 8.28
CA SER A 495 44.39 2.95 8.63
C SER A 495 45.54 2.32 7.82
N GLY A 496 46.56 3.13 7.52
CA GLY A 496 47.81 2.69 6.92
C GLY A 496 47.97 3.05 5.43
N LYS A 497 49.21 2.96 4.95
CA LYS A 497 49.68 3.56 3.68
C LYS A 497 48.95 3.13 2.40
N GLN A 498 48.32 1.95 2.36
CA GLN A 498 47.50 1.55 1.21
C GLN A 498 46.11 2.19 1.28
N MET A 499 45.48 2.18 2.45
CA MET A 499 44.16 2.82 2.65
C MET A 499 44.24 4.33 2.49
N GLU A 500 45.33 4.99 2.91
CA GLU A 500 45.59 6.41 2.63
C GLU A 500 45.47 6.74 1.13
N LYS A 501 45.95 5.85 0.25
CA LYS A 501 45.84 6.03 -1.22
C LYS A 501 44.42 5.82 -1.72
N GLU A 502 43.72 4.78 -1.25
CA GLU A 502 42.31 4.56 -1.63
C GLU A 502 41.41 5.73 -1.17
N LEU A 503 41.67 6.26 0.04
CA LEU A 503 40.92 7.39 0.60
C LEU A 503 41.15 8.68 -0.18
N GLU A 504 42.39 9.02 -0.53
CA GLU A 504 42.66 10.20 -1.38
C GLU A 504 42.16 10.01 -2.82
N ALA A 505 42.21 8.79 -3.36
CA ALA A 505 41.60 8.48 -4.66
C ALA A 505 40.07 8.66 -4.63
N GLY A 506 39.37 8.09 -3.65
CA GLY A 506 37.91 8.25 -3.51
C GLY A 506 37.48 9.70 -3.26
N LYS A 507 38.27 10.45 -2.50
CA LYS A 507 38.09 11.89 -2.26
C LYS A 507 38.20 12.73 -3.54
N ALA A 508 39.12 12.39 -4.43
CA ALA A 508 39.24 13.03 -5.74
C ALA A 508 38.19 12.51 -6.75
N TYR A 509 37.83 11.24 -6.69
CA TYR A 509 36.88 10.60 -7.59
C TYR A 509 35.46 11.13 -7.44
N ARG A 510 34.97 11.22 -6.19
CA ARG A 510 33.59 11.58 -5.86
C ARG A 510 33.09 12.88 -6.51
N PRO A 511 33.80 14.02 -6.46
CA PRO A 511 33.36 15.24 -7.14
C PRO A 511 33.37 15.11 -8.67
N ILE A 512 34.35 14.41 -9.26
CA ILE A 512 34.43 14.17 -10.72
C ILE A 512 33.22 13.35 -11.16
N ALA A 513 32.97 12.22 -10.51
CA ALA A 513 31.85 11.34 -10.79
C ALA A 513 30.49 12.06 -10.64
N THR A 514 30.33 12.86 -9.58
CA THR A 514 29.12 13.67 -9.34
C THR A 514 28.90 14.70 -10.45
N ALA A 515 29.96 15.42 -10.86
CA ALA A 515 29.90 16.40 -11.94
C ALA A 515 29.56 15.74 -13.29
N ILE A 516 30.20 14.62 -13.63
CA ILE A 516 29.92 13.83 -14.84
C ILE A 516 28.43 13.46 -14.92
N ILE A 517 27.86 12.88 -13.86
CA ILE A 517 26.46 12.44 -13.87
C ILE A 517 25.50 13.63 -14.00
N LYS A 518 25.79 14.74 -13.30
CA LYS A 518 25.01 15.98 -13.37
C LYS A 518 25.04 16.60 -14.76
N ASP A 519 26.22 16.72 -15.36
CA ASP A 519 26.40 17.43 -16.62
C ASP A 519 26.02 16.58 -17.84
N LEU A 520 26.16 15.25 -17.80
CA LEU A 520 25.55 14.34 -18.78
C LEU A 520 24.02 14.47 -18.77
N ARG A 521 23.37 14.41 -17.60
CA ARG A 521 21.91 14.61 -17.46
C ARG A 521 21.47 15.99 -17.98
N ALA A 522 22.28 17.02 -17.77
CA ALA A 522 22.01 18.38 -18.25
C ALA A 522 22.33 18.59 -19.75
N ASN A 523 22.90 17.61 -20.45
CA ASN A 523 23.47 17.74 -21.80
C ASN A 523 24.56 18.82 -21.91
N LYS A 524 25.32 19.03 -20.83
CA LYS A 524 26.46 19.96 -20.73
C LYS A 524 27.82 19.28 -20.97
N LEU A 525 27.85 17.95 -20.87
CA LEU A 525 29.02 17.11 -21.13
C LEU A 525 28.61 16.03 -22.15
N ASN A 526 29.55 15.59 -22.99
CA ASN A 526 29.35 14.43 -23.86
C ASN A 526 30.11 13.22 -23.33
N GLU A 527 29.75 12.02 -23.79
CA GLU A 527 30.28 10.76 -23.26
C GLU A 527 31.81 10.64 -23.44
N ASP A 528 32.35 11.08 -24.58
CA ASP A 528 33.81 11.08 -24.82
C ASP A 528 34.57 11.96 -23.84
N ALA A 529 34.03 13.15 -23.52
CA ALA A 529 34.63 14.07 -22.57
C ALA A 529 34.52 13.56 -21.12
N ALA A 530 33.39 12.92 -20.77
CA ALA A 530 33.25 12.22 -19.50
C ALA A 530 34.24 11.06 -19.36
N HIS A 531 34.39 10.25 -20.41
CA HIS A 531 35.34 9.14 -20.42
C HIS A 531 36.80 9.62 -20.31
N ARG A 532 37.19 10.68 -21.01
CA ARG A 532 38.53 11.29 -20.85
C ARG A 532 38.80 11.72 -19.40
N GLN A 533 37.88 12.41 -18.74
CA GLN A 533 38.04 12.79 -17.33
C GLN A 533 38.26 11.59 -16.39
N LEU A 534 37.59 10.46 -16.66
CA LEU A 534 37.74 9.23 -15.89
C LEU A 534 39.08 8.53 -16.17
N VAL A 535 39.54 8.52 -17.43
CA VAL A 535 40.85 7.98 -17.81
C VAL A 535 41.98 8.82 -17.18
N ASP A 536 41.90 10.15 -17.26
CA ASP A 536 42.88 11.07 -16.65
C ASP A 536 42.96 10.85 -15.13
N PHE A 537 41.81 10.69 -14.47
CA PHE A 537 41.75 10.30 -13.04
C PHE A 537 42.42 8.94 -12.78
N ALA A 538 42.15 7.92 -13.59
CA ALA A 538 42.71 6.58 -13.41
C ALA A 538 44.24 6.54 -13.60
N VAL A 539 44.78 7.44 -14.44
CA VAL A 539 46.23 7.65 -14.59
C VAL A 539 46.83 8.32 -13.35
N GLN A 540 46.11 9.24 -12.70
CA GLN A 540 46.56 9.93 -11.49
C GLN A 540 46.54 9.02 -10.24
N TYR A 541 45.54 8.12 -10.12
CA TYR A 541 45.36 7.23 -8.97
C TYR A 541 45.44 5.73 -9.35
N PRO A 542 46.53 5.27 -9.97
CA PRO A 542 46.60 3.92 -10.53
C PRO A 542 46.58 2.85 -9.43
N LYS A 543 45.96 1.70 -9.75
CA LYS A 543 45.81 0.54 -8.84
C LYS A 543 45.00 0.84 -7.57
N THR A 544 43.97 1.68 -7.70
CA THR A 544 42.96 1.94 -6.67
C THR A 544 41.60 1.43 -7.14
N VAL A 545 40.68 1.16 -6.22
CA VAL A 545 39.31 0.70 -6.57
C VAL A 545 38.58 1.77 -7.38
N CYS A 546 38.80 3.05 -7.07
CA CYS A 546 38.23 4.16 -7.82
C CYS A 546 38.77 4.24 -9.25
N ALA A 547 40.02 3.84 -9.51
CA ALA A 547 40.55 3.75 -10.88
C ALA A 547 39.95 2.57 -11.67
N GLU A 548 39.67 1.44 -11.02
CA GLU A 548 38.87 0.37 -11.64
C GLU A 548 37.45 0.86 -11.98
N ALA A 549 36.81 1.59 -11.07
CA ALA A 549 35.48 2.17 -11.29
C ALA A 549 35.47 3.23 -12.39
N ALA A 550 36.52 4.04 -12.50
CA ALA A 550 36.69 5.03 -13.57
C ALA A 550 36.82 4.39 -14.97
N LEU A 551 37.48 3.24 -15.05
CA LEU A 551 37.68 2.49 -16.29
C LEU A 551 36.56 1.45 -16.54
N PHE A 552 35.55 1.39 -15.68
CA PHE A 552 34.45 0.43 -15.80
C PHE A 552 33.45 0.83 -16.87
N HIS A 553 33.31 -0.02 -17.89
CA HIS A 553 32.23 0.07 -18.86
C HIS A 553 31.11 -0.91 -18.46
N PRO A 554 29.90 -0.42 -18.09
CA PRO A 554 28.78 -1.31 -17.79
C PRO A 554 28.42 -2.15 -19.02
N PRO A 555 28.08 -3.45 -18.85
CA PRO A 555 27.66 -4.30 -19.95
C PRO A 555 26.42 -3.72 -20.64
N ALA A 556 26.34 -3.90 -21.96
CA ALA A 556 25.23 -3.38 -22.76
C ALA A 556 23.86 -3.89 -22.28
N ASP A 557 22.82 -3.06 -22.42
CA ASP A 557 21.45 -3.44 -22.10
C ASP A 557 20.97 -4.62 -22.98
N LYS A 558 19.84 -5.24 -22.62
CA LYS A 558 19.23 -6.33 -23.43
C LYS A 558 18.79 -5.91 -24.84
N ARG A 559 19.02 -4.65 -25.25
CA ARG A 559 18.76 -4.09 -26.58
C ARG A 559 20.06 -3.70 -27.30
N GLY A 560 21.22 -4.12 -26.79
CA GLY A 560 22.54 -3.88 -27.39
C GLY A 560 23.05 -2.45 -27.22
N ARG A 561 22.41 -1.60 -26.40
CA ARG A 561 22.92 -0.26 -26.11
C ARG A 561 23.95 -0.38 -25.00
N GLY A 562 25.21 -0.08 -25.31
CA GLY A 562 26.24 0.11 -24.29
C GLY A 562 25.74 1.08 -23.23
N GLY A 563 26.02 0.80 -21.96
CA GLY A 563 25.58 1.71 -20.89
C GLY A 563 26.31 3.04 -21.01
N ALA A 564 25.55 4.14 -21.00
CA ALA A 564 26.08 5.49 -20.94
C ALA A 564 27.08 5.64 -19.79
N VAL A 565 28.06 6.54 -19.95
CA VAL A 565 29.14 6.74 -18.95
C VAL A 565 28.55 6.99 -17.57
N ASN A 566 28.70 6.01 -16.68
CA ASN A 566 28.10 6.03 -15.34
C ASN A 566 29.16 5.61 -14.31
N PRO A 567 29.90 6.58 -13.73
CA PRO A 567 31.01 6.33 -12.80
C PRO A 567 30.65 5.40 -11.63
N ILE A 568 29.42 5.47 -11.13
CA ILE A 568 28.97 4.67 -9.99
C ILE A 568 28.52 3.24 -10.35
N ALA A 569 28.41 2.90 -11.64
CA ALA A 569 27.90 1.61 -12.08
C ALA A 569 28.78 0.42 -11.65
N TYR A 570 30.09 0.62 -11.47
CA TYR A 570 31.00 -0.40 -10.94
C TYR A 570 30.55 -0.91 -9.57
N PHE A 571 30.24 0.00 -8.64
CA PHE A 571 29.86 -0.34 -7.27
C PHE A 571 28.55 -1.12 -7.23
N PHE A 572 27.51 -0.67 -7.95
CA PHE A 572 26.25 -1.41 -8.07
C PHE A 572 26.39 -2.75 -8.81
N ASN A 573 27.33 -2.88 -9.74
CA ASN A 573 27.61 -4.15 -10.42
C ASN A 573 28.30 -5.15 -9.47
N LYS A 574 29.20 -4.69 -8.60
CA LYS A 574 29.84 -5.50 -7.55
C LYS A 574 28.86 -5.91 -6.45
N ASN A 575 27.95 -5.02 -6.05
CA ASN A 575 26.93 -5.29 -5.03
C ASN A 575 25.60 -4.59 -5.36
N PRO A 576 24.63 -5.28 -6.00
CA PRO A 576 23.32 -4.71 -6.32
C PRO A 576 22.53 -4.24 -5.08
N SER A 577 22.78 -4.82 -3.91
CA SER A 577 22.10 -4.44 -2.66
C SER A 577 22.47 -3.05 -2.15
N LEU A 578 23.51 -2.40 -2.70
CA LEU A 578 23.85 -1.01 -2.38
C LEU A 578 22.72 -0.02 -2.66
N ALA A 579 21.80 -0.35 -3.56
CA ALA A 579 20.61 0.47 -3.79
C ALA A 579 19.83 0.66 -2.47
N LYS A 580 19.63 -0.42 -1.70
CA LYS A 580 18.84 -0.46 -0.47
C LYS A 580 19.36 0.51 0.60
N TYR A 581 20.67 0.62 0.78
CA TYR A 581 21.31 1.52 1.76
C TYR A 581 21.45 2.95 1.28
N ALA A 582 20.67 3.28 0.24
CA ALA A 582 20.48 4.59 -0.32
C ALA A 582 21.84 5.28 -0.55
N TYR A 583 22.52 4.81 -1.60
CA TYR A 583 23.84 5.29 -2.03
C TYR A 583 23.74 6.69 -2.67
N TYR A 584 23.18 7.65 -1.91
CA TYR A 584 23.10 9.11 -2.16
C TYR A 584 24.47 9.81 -2.18
N THR A 585 25.53 9.02 -2.19
CA THR A 585 26.89 9.42 -1.90
C THR A 585 27.43 10.36 -2.99
N TYR A 586 26.95 10.21 -4.22
CA TYR A 586 27.25 11.06 -5.38
C TYR A 586 26.22 12.17 -5.62
N GLY A 587 25.51 12.63 -4.57
CA GLY A 587 24.58 13.76 -4.67
C GLY A 587 23.43 13.54 -5.66
N LEU A 588 23.10 12.28 -5.94
CA LEU A 588 21.97 11.90 -6.79
C LEU A 588 20.69 11.97 -5.97
N GLU A 589 20.27 13.19 -5.69
CA GLU A 589 18.85 13.47 -5.46
C GLU A 589 18.09 12.88 -6.66
N VAL A 590 17.24 11.89 -6.39
CA VAL A 590 16.19 11.49 -7.32
C VAL A 590 15.27 12.70 -7.36
N SER A 591 15.31 13.45 -8.46
CA SER A 591 14.76 14.80 -8.52
C SER A 591 13.31 14.83 -8.05
N ASP A 592 13.00 15.71 -7.09
CA ASP A 592 11.65 15.91 -6.56
C ASP A 592 10.59 16.15 -7.66
N GLU A 593 11.05 16.64 -8.81
CA GLU A 593 10.33 16.72 -10.08
C GLU A 593 10.39 15.37 -10.85
N TRP A 594 9.57 14.40 -10.43
CA TRP A 594 9.15 13.30 -11.30
C TRP A 594 7.66 13.43 -11.68
N PRO A 595 7.28 13.32 -12.97
CA PRO A 595 8.17 13.16 -14.13
C PRO A 595 9.00 14.44 -14.39
N PRO A 596 10.15 14.32 -15.08
CA PRO A 596 10.91 15.49 -15.49
C PRO A 596 10.03 16.46 -16.30
N PRO A 597 10.25 17.77 -16.21
CA PRO A 597 9.55 18.74 -17.03
C PRO A 597 9.68 18.34 -18.51
N ARG A 598 8.53 18.17 -19.17
CA ARG A 598 8.49 17.75 -20.58
C ARG A 598 9.13 18.83 -21.44
N ARG A 599 10.14 18.45 -22.22
CA ARG A 599 10.53 19.16 -23.44
C ARG A 599 9.52 18.89 -24.55
#